data_AF-A0A2A6LZ80-F1
#
_entry.id   AF-A0A2A6LZ80-F1
#
_cell.length_a   1.000
_cell.length_b   1.000
_cell.length_c   1.000
_cell.angle_alpha   90.00
_cell.angle_beta   90.00
_cell.angle_gamma   90.00
#
_symmetry.space_group_name_H-M   'P 1'
#
loop_
_entity.id
_entity.type
_entity.pdbx_description
1 polymer ?
#
loop_
_entity_poly.entity_id
_entity_poly.type
_entity_poly.pdbx_seq_one_letter_code
_entity_poly.pdbx_strand_id
1 'polypeptide(L)' 'MIEHEVLLERYDWLSAQILTKWRNSGAIRYFRGRGGKLVYPLIDIRWAITVELNNSIEGE' A
#
# COMPACT_ATOMS: atom_id res chain seq x y z
N MET A 1 6.37 -5.73 8.98
CA MET A 1 5.89 -5.69 7.58
C MET A 1 4.48 -6.27 7.55
N ILE A 2 3.70 -6.00 6.51
CA ILE A 2 2.34 -6.54 6.31
C ILE A 2 2.27 -7.27 4.97
N GLU A 3 1.60 -8.42 4.95
CA GLU A 3 1.39 -9.20 3.72
C GLU A 3 0.39 -8.49 2.79
N HIS A 4 0.54 -8.70 1.48
CA HIS A 4 -0.34 -8.13 0.46
C HIS A 4 -1.82 -8.44 0.69
N GLU A 5 -2.17 -9.73 0.86
CA GLU A 5 -3.56 -10.15 1.08
C GLU A 5 -4.15 -9.52 2.36
N VAL A 6 -3.41 -9.58 3.47
CA VAL A 6 -3.83 -8.99 4.76
C VAL A 6 -4.03 -7.47 4.65
N LEU A 7 -3.25 -6.81 3.81
CA LEU A 7 -3.38 -5.38 3.59
C LEU A 7 -4.65 -5.04 2.81
N LEU A 8 -4.99 -5.83 1.78
CA LEU A 8 -6.23 -5.66 1.01
C LEU A 8 -7.48 -6.00 1.83
N GLU A 9 -7.41 -7.03 2.69
CA GLU A 9 -8.49 -7.37 3.62
C GLU A 9 -8.73 -6.30 4.69
N ARG A 10 -7.69 -5.54 5.06
CA ARG A 10 -7.79 -4.52 6.10
C ARG A 10 -8.41 -3.21 5.61
N TYR A 11 -8.30 -2.90 4.33
CA TYR A 11 -8.72 -1.62 3.77
C TYR A 11 -9.56 -1.85 2.51
N ASP A 12 -10.89 -1.83 2.66
CA ASP A 12 -11.83 -2.17 1.57
C ASP A 12 -11.70 -1.29 0.32
N TRP A 13 -11.26 -0.04 0.48
CA TRP A 13 -11.02 0.89 -0.63
C TRP A 13 -9.66 0.68 -1.32
N LEU A 14 -8.75 -0.07 -0.68
CA LEU A 14 -7.41 -0.30 -1.19
C LEU A 14 -7.43 -1.48 -2.16
N SER A 15 -7.02 -1.23 -3.40
CA SER A 15 -6.94 -2.27 -4.43
C SER A 15 -5.49 -2.64 -4.75
N ALA A 16 -5.29 -3.82 -5.34
CA ALA A 16 -3.99 -4.24 -5.86
C ALA A 16 -3.43 -3.26 -6.92
N GLN A 17 -4.32 -2.56 -7.64
CA GLN A 17 -3.94 -1.54 -8.61
C GLN A 17 -3.37 -0.29 -7.94
N ILE A 18 -3.98 0.19 -6.86
CA ILE A 18 -3.45 1.30 -6.05
C ILE A 18 -2.07 0.92 -5.48
N LEU A 19 -1.93 -0.28 -4.91
CA LEU A 19 -0.64 -0.78 -4.42
C LEU A 19 0.42 -0.86 -5.51
N THR A 20 0.03 -1.27 -6.72
CA THR A 20 0.94 -1.30 -7.88
C THR A 20 1.37 0.10 -8.30
N LYS A 21 0.44 1.08 -8.30
CA LYS A 21 0.76 2.49 -8.55
C LYS A 21 1.77 3.03 -7.53
N TRP A 22 1.52 2.81 -6.23
CA TRP A 22 2.44 3.23 -5.17
C TRP A 22 3.81 2.56 -5.26
N ARG A 23 3.88 1.30 -5.69
CA ARG A 23 5.17 0.62 -5.95
C ARG A 23 5.90 1.24 -7.14
N ASN A 24 5.19 1.46 -8.25
CA ASN A 24 5.78 1.98 -9.48
C ASN A 24 6.26 3.42 -9.33
N SER A 25 5.60 4.22 -8.48
CA SER A 25 6.05 5.57 -8.14
C SER A 25 7.17 5.60 -7.09
N GLY A 26 7.50 4.47 -6.46
CA GLY A 26 8.45 4.38 -5.37
C GLY A 26 7.92 4.87 -4.01
N ALA A 27 6.62 5.17 -3.90
CA ALA A 27 5.99 5.59 -2.65
C ALA A 27 6.01 4.49 -1.58
N ILE A 28 6.00 3.22 -1.98
CA ILE A 28 6.16 2.09 -1.07
C ILE A 28 7.22 1.11 -1.56
N ARG A 29 8.00 0.58 -0.63
CA ARG A 29 8.91 -0.55 -0.88
C ARG A 29 8.18 -1.87 -0.71
N TYR A 30 8.68 -2.91 -1.37
CA TYR A 30 8.16 -4.26 -1.24
C TYR A 30 9.30 -5.28 -1.14
N PHE A 31 9.02 -6.38 -0.48
CA PHE A 31 9.98 -7.47 -0.27
C PHE A 31 9.29 -8.82 -0.45
N ARG A 32 10.08 -9.88 -0.63
CA ARG A 32 9.61 -11.26 -0.57
C ARG A 32 9.76 -11.78 0.85
N GLY A 33 8.64 -12.00 1.52
CA GLY A 33 8.56 -12.62 2.84
C GLY A 33 8.64 -14.14 2.78
N ARG A 34 8.34 -14.79 3.92
CA ARG A 34 8.33 -16.24 4.04
C ARG A 34 7.35 -16.85 3.02
N GLY A 35 7.79 -17.90 2.32
CA GLY A 35 6.98 -18.56 1.28
C GLY A 35 6.83 -17.76 -0.01
N GLY A 36 7.65 -16.74 -0.25
CA GLY A 36 7.61 -15.94 -1.49
C GLY A 36 6.48 -14.90 -1.53
N LYS A 37 5.74 -14.74 -0.43
CA LYS A 37 4.65 -13.77 -0.31
C LYS A 37 5.16 -12.35 -0.39
N LEU A 38 4.38 -11.48 -1.01
CA LEU A 38 4.71 -10.06 -1.11
C LEU A 38 4.38 -9.37 0.21
N VAL A 39 5.36 -8.63 0.74
CA VAL A 39 5.21 -7.89 2.01
C VAL A 39 5.68 -6.45 1.88
N TYR A 40 5.08 -5.58 2.68
CA TYR A 40 5.32 -4.14 2.67
C TYR A 40 5.73 -3.63 4.06
N PRO A 41 6.67 -2.67 4.17
CA PRO A 41 6.88 -1.95 5.41
C PRO A 41 5.61 -1.23 5.85
N LEU A 42 5.20 -1.40 7.10
CA LEU A 42 3.99 -0.73 7.63
C LEU A 42 4.11 0.79 7.58
N ILE A 43 5.32 1.34 7.76
CA ILE A 43 5.56 2.78 7.70
C ILE A 43 5.27 3.34 6.32
N ASP A 44 5.77 2.69 5.26
CA ASP A 44 5.52 3.10 3.87
C ASP A 44 4.01 3.07 3.56
N ILE A 45 3.31 2.01 3.97
CA ILE A 45 1.85 1.91 3.79
C ILE A 45 1.11 3.06 4.51
N ARG A 46 1.47 3.35 5.76
CA ARG A 46 0.82 4.43 6.52
C ARG A 46 1.01 5.78 5.85
N TRP A 47 2.22 6.08 5.38
CA TRP A 47 2.48 7.31 4.64
C TRP A 47 1.71 7.39 3.33
N ALA A 48 1.70 6.31 2.53
CA ALA A 48 1.00 6.27 1.26
C ALA A 48 -0.53 6.45 1.44
N ILE A 49 -1.12 5.82 2.46
CA ILE A 49 -2.54 6.01 2.81
C ILE A 49 -2.82 7.48 3.17
N THR A 50 -2.00 8.09 4.04
CA THR A 50 -2.19 9.50 4.42
C THR A 50 -2.15 10.43 3.20
N VAL A 51 -1.19 10.20 2.29
CA VAL A 51 -1.09 11.00 1.05
C VAL A 51 -2.29 10.79 0.14
N GLU A 52 -2.74 9.55 -0.06
CA GLU A 52 -3.91 9.23 -0.90
C GLU A 52 -5.19 9.89 -0.36
N LEU A 53 -5.39 9.84 0.97
CA LEU A 53 -6.53 10.48 1.62
C LEU A 53 -6.48 12.01 1.52
N ASN A 54 -5.31 12.62 1.71
CA ASN A 54 -5.16 14.08 1.57
C ASN A 54 -5.43 14.54 0.12
N ASN A 55 -4.89 13.83 -0.88
CA ASN A 55 -5.14 14.16 -2.28
C ASN A 55 -6.62 13.98 -2.67
N SER A 56 -7.32 13.04 -2.03
CA SER A 56 -8.75 12.84 -2.26
C SER A 56 -9.59 13.99 -1.70
N ILE A 57 -9.11 14.69 -0.66
CA ILE A 57 -9.78 15.85 -0.06
C ILE A 57 -9.50 17.13 -0.85
N GLU A 58 -8.29 17.28 -1.42
CA GLU A 58 -7.92 18.48 -2.21
C GLU A 58 -8.49 18.47 -3.65
N GLY A 59 -9.10 17.35 -4.08
CA GLY A 59 -9.72 17.19 -5.40
C GLY A 59 -11.19 17.57 -5.48
N GLU A 60 -11.80 18.04 -4.38
CA GLU A 60 -13.19 18.54 -4.30
C GLU A 60 -13.28 20.07 -4.28
#